data_AF-A0A7V7MM39-F1
#
_entry.id   AF-A0A7V7MM39-F1
#
_cell.length_a   1.000
_cell.length_b   1.000
_cell.length_c   1.000
_cell.angle_alpha   90.00
_cell.angle_beta   90.00
_cell.angle_gamma   90.00
#
_symmetry.space_group_name_H-M   'P 1'
#
loop_
_entity.id
_entity.type
_entity.pdbx_description
1 polymer ?
#
loop_
_entity_poly.entity_id
_entity_poly.type
_entity_poly.pdbx_seq_one_letter_code
_entity_poly.pdbx_strand_id
1 'polypeptide(L)'
;MVKDSQAELQVEWEAAGRRWRERSRRNLNQGKGKSRWASIRALASEERVELLAHWPKAYPDLSDQLRVVDLRFPTLNSEEDFGALILPQWSSQGLWLETGGEPDYWIALETASDRRPVAEEVASFLVWNGEQRTPLPFHSVLPLHLFEGLARSRGLEADELSMAQNNCTGFALRRIRQSERWSRHAAGALDLNPAFNPLVMLNQEGRSRGVEYPNSSDHPVDPACLEVQPPCAGAYALNRQSLDHPMVLHWKSPAVQWFRNAGWSWGGDWHSLKDYQHFSIGDE
;
A
#
# COMPACT_ATOMS: atom_id res chain seq x y z
N MET A 1 -6.34 -6.47 -29.01
CA MET A 1 -7.09 -7.11 -27.90
C MET A 1 -6.49 -6.82 -26.53
N VAL A 2 -5.29 -7.27 -26.14
CA VAL A 2 -4.80 -7.01 -24.74
C VAL A 2 -4.39 -5.55 -24.47
N LYS A 3 -3.90 -4.81 -25.47
CA LYS A 3 -3.53 -3.39 -25.29
C LYS A 3 -4.76 -2.47 -25.17
N ASP A 4 -5.80 -2.71 -25.96
CA ASP A 4 -7.03 -1.91 -25.95
C ASP A 4 -7.70 -1.96 -24.56
N SER A 5 -7.72 -3.14 -23.94
CA SER A 5 -8.26 -3.30 -22.58
C SER A 5 -7.50 -2.52 -21.50
N GLN A 6 -6.18 -2.31 -21.60
CA GLN A 6 -5.45 -1.56 -20.55
C GLN A 6 -5.74 -0.06 -20.60
N ALA A 7 -5.90 0.52 -21.79
CA ALA A 7 -6.27 1.92 -21.93
C ALA A 7 -7.72 2.18 -21.45
N GLU A 8 -8.66 1.29 -21.78
CA GLU A 8 -10.03 1.34 -21.28
C GLU A 8 -10.10 1.20 -19.75
N LEU A 9 -9.35 0.24 -19.17
CA LEU A 9 -9.27 0.06 -17.72
C LEU A 9 -8.76 1.32 -17.01
N GLN A 10 -7.73 1.96 -17.56
CA GLN A 10 -7.20 3.21 -17.02
C GLN A 10 -8.27 4.32 -17.04
N VAL A 11 -9.02 4.48 -18.14
CA VAL A 11 -10.09 5.51 -18.24
C VAL A 11 -11.23 5.27 -17.24
N GLU A 12 -11.70 4.03 -17.11
CA GLU A 12 -12.77 3.66 -16.16
C GLU A 12 -12.32 3.88 -14.70
N TRP A 13 -11.11 3.42 -14.36
CA TRP A 13 -10.49 3.62 -13.05
C TRP A 13 -10.27 5.10 -12.73
N GLU A 14 -9.68 5.87 -13.64
CA GLU A 14 -9.45 7.30 -13.43
C GLU A 14 -10.76 8.06 -13.18
N ALA A 15 -11.85 7.67 -13.87
CA ALA A 15 -13.16 8.27 -13.65
C ALA A 15 -13.73 7.94 -12.26
N ALA A 16 -13.54 6.72 -11.76
CA ALA A 16 -13.91 6.36 -10.38
C ALA A 16 -13.05 7.12 -9.35
N GLY A 17 -11.73 7.16 -9.55
CA GLY A 17 -10.79 7.90 -8.73
C GLY A 17 -11.11 9.39 -8.65
N ARG A 18 -11.39 10.05 -9.79
CA ARG A 18 -11.80 11.47 -9.84
C ARG A 18 -13.06 11.71 -8.99
N ARG A 19 -14.10 10.88 -9.13
CA ARG A 19 -15.33 10.98 -8.32
C ARG A 19 -15.06 10.81 -6.82
N TRP A 20 -14.17 9.89 -6.43
CA TRP A 20 -13.77 9.73 -5.03
C TRP A 20 -13.09 11.00 -4.50
N ARG A 21 -12.06 11.49 -5.20
CA ARG A 21 -11.29 12.69 -4.81
C ARG A 21 -12.17 13.94 -4.68
N GLU A 22 -13.11 14.14 -5.59
CA GLU A 22 -14.08 15.24 -5.51
C GLU A 22 -14.98 15.18 -4.26
N ARG A 23 -15.45 13.99 -3.85
CA ARG A 23 -16.26 13.82 -2.64
C ARG A 23 -15.43 14.10 -1.38
N SER A 24 -14.28 13.45 -1.24
CA SER A 24 -13.40 13.63 -0.08
C SER A 24 -12.96 15.09 0.10
N ARG A 25 -12.65 15.79 -0.99
CA ARG A 25 -12.29 17.23 -0.97
C ARG A 25 -13.41 18.15 -0.48
N ARG A 26 -14.69 17.81 -0.74
CA ARG A 26 -15.84 18.57 -0.20
C ARG A 26 -15.97 18.42 1.32
N ASN A 27 -15.68 17.23 1.84
CA ASN A 27 -15.70 16.95 3.27
C ASN A 27 -14.55 17.65 4.00
N LEU A 28 -13.35 17.64 3.42
CA LEU A 28 -12.15 18.30 3.96
C LEU A 28 -12.32 19.82 4.17
N ASN A 29 -12.93 20.52 3.20
CA ASN A 29 -13.05 21.98 3.20
C ASN A 29 -13.95 22.56 4.31
N GLN A 30 -14.61 21.72 5.11
CA GLN A 30 -15.37 22.16 6.30
C GLN A 30 -14.44 22.47 7.48
N GLY A 31 -13.19 22.00 7.47
CA GLY A 31 -12.13 22.39 8.42
C GLY A 31 -11.20 23.47 7.85
N LYS A 32 -11.02 24.60 8.56
CA LYS A 32 -10.13 25.69 8.12
C LYS A 32 -8.65 25.36 8.35
N GLY A 33 -7.86 25.23 7.27
CA GLY A 33 -6.39 25.23 7.34
C GLY A 33 -5.71 24.88 6.02
N LYS A 34 -5.08 25.85 5.36
CA LYS A 34 -4.49 25.70 4.00
C LYS A 34 -3.09 25.07 3.95
N SER A 35 -2.57 24.54 5.06
CA SER A 35 -1.14 24.23 5.24
C SER A 35 -0.81 22.79 5.61
N ARG A 36 -1.79 21.86 5.61
CA ARG A 36 -1.54 20.44 5.91
C ARG A 36 -1.56 19.59 4.64
N TRP A 37 -0.48 18.86 4.42
CA TRP A 37 -0.32 17.91 3.32
C TRP A 37 -1.11 16.61 3.52
N ALA A 38 -1.38 16.23 4.77
CA ALA A 38 -2.32 15.18 5.11
C ALA A 38 -3.22 15.58 6.29
N SER A 39 -4.41 14.99 6.36
CA SER A 39 -5.33 15.15 7.50
C SER A 39 -6.07 13.86 7.80
N ILE A 40 -6.33 13.63 9.09
CA ILE A 40 -7.01 12.44 9.58
C ILE A 40 -8.46 12.79 9.90
N ARG A 41 -9.39 11.94 9.48
CA ARG A 41 -10.81 12.01 9.85
C ARG A 41 -11.43 10.63 9.94
N ALA A 42 -12.64 10.56 10.49
CA ALA A 42 -13.51 9.38 10.32
C ALA A 42 -13.98 9.27 8.86
N LEU A 43 -14.45 8.07 8.48
CA LEU A 43 -15.17 7.88 7.22
C LEU A 43 -16.46 8.71 7.24
N ALA A 44 -16.79 9.33 6.11
CA ALA A 44 -18.11 9.89 5.88
C ALA A 44 -19.14 8.77 5.73
N SER A 45 -20.43 9.08 5.94
CA SER A 45 -21.52 8.10 5.85
C SER A 45 -21.56 7.37 4.50
N GLU A 46 -21.34 8.10 3.41
CA GLU A 46 -21.33 7.56 2.05
C GLU A 46 -20.11 6.67 1.80
N GLU A 47 -18.94 7.07 2.30
CA GLU A 47 -17.70 6.28 2.21
C GLU A 47 -17.81 5.00 3.03
N ARG A 48 -18.48 5.05 4.19
CA ARG A 48 -18.78 3.86 5.01
C ARG A 48 -19.73 2.93 4.27
N VAL A 49 -20.81 3.44 3.66
CA VAL A 49 -21.74 2.61 2.88
C VAL A 49 -21.05 1.96 1.67
N GLU A 50 -20.20 2.70 0.96
CA GLU A 50 -19.42 2.18 -0.17
C GLU A 50 -18.42 1.09 0.29
N LEU A 51 -17.67 1.34 1.37
CA LEU A 51 -16.78 0.34 1.97
C LEU A 51 -17.54 -0.92 2.45
N LEU A 52 -18.66 -0.76 3.14
CA LEU A 52 -19.45 -1.87 3.69
C LEU A 52 -20.19 -2.69 2.62
N ALA A 53 -20.46 -2.12 1.44
CA ALA A 53 -20.97 -2.89 0.31
C ALA A 53 -19.94 -3.90 -0.24
N HIS A 54 -18.65 -3.60 -0.05
CA HIS A 54 -17.51 -4.42 -0.44
C HIS A 54 -16.95 -5.28 0.71
N TRP A 55 -17.27 -4.93 1.95
CA TRP A 55 -16.79 -5.61 3.14
C TRP A 55 -17.21 -7.09 3.19
N PRO A 56 -16.28 -8.03 3.48
CA PRO A 56 -16.62 -9.43 3.46
C PRO A 56 -17.55 -9.79 4.63
N LYS A 57 -18.73 -10.36 4.31
CA LYS A 57 -19.85 -10.61 5.25
C LYS A 57 -19.56 -11.53 6.43
N ALA A 58 -18.44 -12.25 6.41
CA ALA A 58 -17.99 -13.07 7.54
C ALA A 58 -17.37 -12.24 8.68
N TYR A 59 -17.13 -10.94 8.45
CA TYR A 59 -16.47 -10.05 9.40
C TYR A 59 -17.44 -9.01 9.96
N PRO A 60 -17.19 -8.54 11.20
CA PRO A 60 -17.88 -7.39 11.78
C PRO A 60 -17.74 -6.12 10.95
N ASP A 61 -18.67 -5.18 11.14
CA ASP A 61 -18.40 -3.78 10.82
C ASP A 61 -17.34 -3.23 11.78
N LEU A 62 -16.19 -2.83 11.23
CA LEU A 62 -15.09 -2.20 11.96
C LEU A 62 -14.83 -0.77 11.46
N SER A 63 -15.75 -0.19 10.68
CA SER A 63 -15.56 1.11 10.04
C SER A 63 -15.45 2.29 11.01
N ASP A 64 -15.91 2.15 12.27
CA ASP A 64 -15.65 3.11 13.35
C ASP A 64 -14.18 3.12 13.82
N GLN A 65 -13.46 2.03 13.60
CA GLN A 65 -12.05 1.87 13.98
C GLN A 65 -11.11 2.34 12.87
N LEU A 66 -11.64 2.54 11.66
CA LEU A 66 -10.90 3.03 10.51
C LEU A 66 -10.84 4.56 10.47
N ARG A 67 -9.76 5.09 9.93
CA ARG A 67 -9.53 6.50 9.66
C ARG A 67 -9.23 6.69 8.19
N VAL A 68 -9.67 7.81 7.66
CA VAL A 68 -9.22 8.29 6.35
C VAL A 68 -8.08 9.27 6.59
N VAL A 69 -6.92 8.96 6.02
CA VAL A 69 -5.82 9.90 5.88
C VAL A 69 -5.92 10.49 4.48
N ASP A 70 -6.63 11.61 4.37
CA ASP A 70 -6.68 12.41 3.15
C ASP A 70 -5.30 13.04 2.93
N LEU A 71 -4.86 13.15 1.68
CA LEU A 71 -3.59 13.76 1.31
C LEU A 71 -3.68 14.60 0.03
N ARG A 72 -2.82 15.61 -0.06
CA ARG A 72 -2.52 16.43 -1.25
C ARG A 72 -1.07 16.18 -1.62
N PHE A 73 -0.76 15.85 -2.87
CA PHE A 73 0.60 15.43 -3.27
C PHE A 73 0.90 15.78 -4.73
N PRO A 74 2.16 16.05 -5.09
CA PRO A 74 2.58 16.13 -6.48
C PRO A 74 2.58 14.73 -7.08
N THR A 75 2.14 14.61 -8.33
CA THR A 75 2.32 13.40 -9.12
C THR A 75 3.44 13.62 -10.13
N LEU A 76 3.86 12.58 -10.86
CA LEU A 76 4.77 12.77 -11.99
C LEU A 76 4.17 13.65 -13.11
N ASN A 77 2.84 13.81 -13.16
CA ASN A 77 2.10 14.39 -14.27
C ASN A 77 1.26 15.64 -13.89
N SER A 78 1.23 16.03 -12.61
CA SER A 78 0.47 17.18 -12.10
C SER A 78 1.23 17.82 -10.94
N GLU A 79 1.22 19.15 -10.87
CA GLU A 79 1.80 19.91 -9.75
C GLU A 79 1.18 19.50 -8.41
N GLU A 80 -0.13 19.18 -8.40
CA GLU A 80 -0.85 18.63 -7.26
C GLU A 80 -2.01 17.72 -7.70
N ASP A 81 -2.23 16.61 -7.00
CA ASP A 81 -3.48 15.81 -6.97
C ASP A 81 -3.86 15.56 -5.49
N PHE A 82 -4.99 14.90 -5.28
CA PHE A 82 -5.53 14.52 -3.98
C PHE A 82 -5.57 12.99 -3.84
N GLY A 83 -5.71 12.46 -2.64
CA GLY A 83 -5.90 11.02 -2.42
C GLY A 83 -6.33 10.71 -1.00
N ALA A 84 -6.55 9.43 -0.73
CA ALA A 84 -6.97 8.96 0.57
C ALA A 84 -6.44 7.54 0.83
N LEU A 85 -5.74 7.36 1.95
CA LEU A 85 -5.53 6.04 2.55
C LEU A 85 -6.66 5.78 3.55
N ILE A 86 -7.22 4.58 3.55
CA ILE A 86 -8.01 4.08 4.67
C ILE A 86 -7.02 3.26 5.52
N LEU A 87 -7.04 3.46 6.84
CA LEU A 87 -6.15 2.77 7.77
C LEU A 87 -6.88 2.46 9.07
N PRO A 88 -6.52 1.40 9.82
CA PRO A 88 -6.94 1.30 11.20
C PRO A 88 -6.35 2.47 12.00
N GLN A 89 -7.07 3.00 12.99
CA GLN A 89 -6.48 4.02 13.86
C GLN A 89 -5.30 3.42 14.65
N TRP A 90 -5.45 2.19 15.11
CA TRP A 90 -4.49 1.52 15.98
C TRP A 90 -4.06 0.17 15.40
N SER A 91 -2.83 -0.24 15.70
CA SER A 91 -2.45 -1.66 15.66
C SER A 91 -1.66 -2.04 16.92
N SER A 92 -1.59 -3.34 17.16
CA SER A 92 -0.84 -3.96 18.24
C SER A 92 0.52 -4.46 17.75
N GLN A 93 1.60 -4.24 18.50
CA GLN A 93 2.93 -4.76 18.12
C GLN A 93 3.07 -6.29 18.28
N GLY A 94 2.33 -6.94 19.19
CA GLY A 94 2.63 -8.32 19.62
C GLY A 94 1.85 -9.49 19.00
N LEU A 95 0.66 -9.25 18.42
CA LEU A 95 -0.30 -10.35 18.16
C LEU A 95 0.06 -11.31 17.02
N TRP A 96 1.02 -10.99 16.15
CA TRP A 96 1.41 -11.89 15.05
C TRP A 96 2.23 -13.11 15.48
N LEU A 97 2.86 -13.09 16.67
CA LEU A 97 3.81 -14.11 17.10
C LEU A 97 3.21 -15.24 17.94
N GLU A 98 2.07 -15.05 18.58
CA GLU A 98 1.60 -15.96 19.66
C GLU A 98 0.42 -16.89 19.27
N THR A 99 -0.32 -16.64 18.19
CA THR A 99 -1.68 -17.21 18.02
C THR A 99 -1.96 -17.98 16.72
N GLY A 100 -1.09 -17.88 15.70
CA GLY A 100 -1.23 -18.68 14.48
C GLY A 100 -2.30 -18.23 13.47
N GLY A 101 -3.04 -17.13 13.70
CA GLY A 101 -3.72 -16.37 12.62
C GLY A 101 -5.23 -16.14 12.72
N GLU A 102 -5.93 -16.73 13.69
CA GLU A 102 -7.30 -16.36 14.11
C GLU A 102 -7.37 -16.50 15.64
N PRO A 103 -7.97 -15.58 16.43
CA PRO A 103 -8.99 -14.58 16.08
C PRO A 103 -8.51 -13.10 16.20
N ASP A 104 -7.21 -12.85 16.13
CA ASP A 104 -6.57 -11.62 16.63
C ASP A 104 -6.85 -10.30 15.89
N TYR A 105 -7.47 -10.35 14.71
CA TYR A 105 -7.85 -9.14 13.97
C TYR A 105 -8.71 -8.20 14.83
N TRP A 106 -9.52 -8.77 15.72
CA TRP A 106 -10.30 -8.06 16.75
C TRP A 106 -9.43 -7.44 17.86
N ILE A 107 -8.40 -8.14 18.30
CA ILE A 107 -7.56 -7.74 19.44
C ILE A 107 -6.55 -6.66 19.02
N ALA A 108 -6.11 -6.66 17.75
CA ALA A 108 -5.38 -5.55 17.15
C ALA A 108 -6.21 -4.24 17.14
N LEU A 109 -7.54 -4.35 17.24
CA LEU A 109 -8.50 -3.27 17.06
C LEU A 109 -9.17 -2.77 18.36
N GLU A 110 -9.46 -3.60 19.38
CA GLU A 110 -10.28 -3.14 20.55
C GLU A 110 -9.62 -2.73 21.91
N THR A 111 -8.52 -3.32 22.42
CA THR A 111 -8.00 -3.08 23.81
C THR A 111 -6.65 -2.31 23.94
N ALA A 112 -6.52 -1.35 24.87
CA ALA A 112 -5.42 -0.35 24.90
C ALA A 112 -4.42 -0.41 26.08
N SER A 113 -3.13 -0.55 25.74
CA SER A 113 -1.95 -0.02 26.47
C SER A 113 -0.71 0.01 25.56
N ASP A 114 -0.53 -1.04 24.75
CA ASP A 114 0.70 -1.31 23.95
C ASP A 114 0.47 -1.15 22.44
N ARG A 115 -0.16 -0.03 22.05
CA ARG A 115 -0.65 0.21 20.68
C ARG A 115 0.10 1.30 19.95
N ARG A 116 0.25 1.09 18.64
CA ARG A 116 0.77 2.09 17.71
C ARG A 116 -0.36 2.82 16.99
N PRO A 117 -0.31 4.16 16.90
CA PRO A 117 -1.29 4.96 16.19
C PRO A 117 -0.98 4.98 14.68
N VAL A 118 -1.39 3.92 13.97
CA VAL A 118 -1.07 3.71 12.55
C VAL A 118 -1.48 4.90 11.68
N ALA A 119 -2.73 5.35 11.81
CA ALA A 119 -3.24 6.44 10.97
C ALA A 119 -2.50 7.76 11.23
N GLU A 120 -2.16 8.04 12.49
CA GLU A 120 -1.43 9.23 12.90
C GLU A 120 0.04 9.20 12.47
N GLU A 121 0.72 8.05 12.57
CA GLU A 121 2.09 7.87 12.08
C GLU A 121 2.17 8.03 10.56
N VAL A 122 1.25 7.42 9.81
CA VAL A 122 1.21 7.57 8.35
C VAL A 122 0.87 8.99 7.93
N ALA A 123 -0.03 9.67 8.64
CA ALA A 123 -0.27 11.10 8.42
C ALA A 123 0.99 11.95 8.73
N SER A 124 1.75 11.62 9.77
CA SER A 124 3.03 12.25 10.07
C SER A 124 4.09 12.02 8.99
N PHE A 125 4.18 10.81 8.43
CA PHE A 125 5.02 10.52 7.26
C PHE A 125 4.63 11.39 6.06
N LEU A 126 3.33 11.47 5.74
CA LEU A 126 2.85 12.20 4.57
C LEU A 126 3.06 13.72 4.70
N VAL A 127 2.88 14.28 5.91
CA VAL A 127 3.22 15.68 6.20
C VAL A 127 4.72 15.92 6.05
N TRP A 128 5.54 15.08 6.71
CA TRP A 128 7.00 15.19 6.62
C TRP A 128 7.51 15.06 5.18
N ASN A 129 6.93 14.15 4.38
CA ASN A 129 7.30 13.95 2.98
C ASN A 129 6.99 15.21 2.16
N GLY A 130 5.82 15.81 2.36
CA GLY A 130 5.42 17.05 1.72
C GLY A 130 6.24 18.28 2.09
N GLU A 131 6.93 18.25 3.24
CA GLU A 131 7.86 19.29 3.67
C GLU A 131 9.29 19.09 3.11
N GLN A 132 9.58 17.95 2.45
CA GLN A 132 10.89 17.72 1.85
C GLN A 132 11.10 18.57 0.59
N ARG A 133 12.34 19.01 0.37
CA ARG A 133 12.74 19.70 -0.88
C ARG A 133 12.54 18.83 -2.13
N THR A 134 12.65 17.52 -1.97
CA THR A 134 12.42 16.50 -3.00
C THR A 134 11.53 15.42 -2.40
N PRO A 135 10.20 15.62 -2.36
CA PRO A 135 9.27 14.63 -1.82
C PRO A 135 9.32 13.35 -2.64
N LEU A 136 9.03 12.20 -2.02
CA LEU A 136 8.63 10.99 -2.77
C LEU A 136 7.31 11.32 -3.48
N PRO A 137 7.24 11.33 -4.82
CA PRO A 137 5.99 11.54 -5.52
C PRO A 137 5.15 10.26 -5.44
N PHE A 138 3.82 10.42 -5.41
CA PHE A 138 2.88 9.31 -5.50
C PHE A 138 2.18 9.35 -6.86
N HIS A 139 1.92 8.19 -7.45
CA HIS A 139 1.17 8.14 -8.72
C HIS A 139 -0.33 8.27 -8.49
N SER A 140 -0.88 7.44 -7.61
CA SER A 140 -2.25 7.54 -7.12
C SER A 140 -2.33 6.96 -5.70
N VAL A 141 -3.29 7.45 -4.92
CA VAL A 141 -3.55 6.97 -3.55
C VAL A 141 -5.06 6.91 -3.33
N LEU A 142 -5.63 5.72 -3.51
CA LEU A 142 -7.06 5.45 -3.49
C LEU A 142 -7.39 4.19 -2.67
N PRO A 143 -8.56 4.14 -2.00
CA PRO A 143 -9.02 2.96 -1.30
C PRO A 143 -9.15 1.72 -2.20
N LEU A 144 -8.72 0.56 -1.71
CA LEU A 144 -8.69 -0.68 -2.49
C LEU A 144 -10.07 -1.15 -2.97
N HIS A 145 -11.13 -0.93 -2.19
CA HIS A 145 -12.49 -1.37 -2.55
C HIS A 145 -12.98 -0.76 -3.89
N LEU A 146 -12.46 0.39 -4.30
CA LEU A 146 -12.78 1.02 -5.59
C LEU A 146 -12.30 0.19 -6.80
N PHE A 147 -11.33 -0.70 -6.60
CA PHE A 147 -10.81 -1.57 -7.64
C PHE A 147 -11.61 -2.87 -7.77
N GLU A 148 -12.36 -3.29 -6.74
CA GLU A 148 -13.02 -4.60 -6.71
C GLU A 148 -14.05 -4.82 -7.82
N GLY A 149 -14.94 -3.84 -8.06
CA GLY A 149 -16.00 -3.98 -9.06
C GLY A 149 -15.44 -4.14 -10.47
N LEU A 150 -14.39 -3.38 -10.78
CA LEU A 150 -13.70 -3.43 -12.07
C LEU A 150 -12.84 -4.68 -12.20
N ALA A 151 -12.07 -5.04 -11.17
CA ALA A 151 -11.24 -6.25 -11.18
C ALA A 151 -12.11 -7.51 -11.36
N ARG A 152 -13.19 -7.64 -10.58
CA ARG A 152 -14.13 -8.77 -10.65
C ARG A 152 -14.79 -8.90 -12.02
N SER A 153 -15.19 -7.80 -12.67
CA SER A 153 -15.80 -7.85 -14.00
C SER A 153 -14.84 -8.31 -15.11
N ARG A 154 -13.53 -8.34 -14.82
CA ARG A 154 -12.46 -8.73 -15.74
C ARG A 154 -11.73 -10.01 -15.31
N GLY A 155 -12.14 -10.65 -14.22
CA GLY A 155 -11.50 -11.86 -13.68
C GLY A 155 -10.13 -11.63 -13.03
N LEU A 156 -9.89 -10.42 -12.52
CA LEU A 156 -8.68 -10.02 -11.80
C LEU A 156 -8.95 -9.85 -10.31
N GLU A 157 -7.89 -9.91 -9.49
CA GLU A 157 -7.96 -9.49 -8.09
C GLU A 157 -7.83 -7.96 -7.97
N ALA A 158 -8.51 -7.36 -6.98
CA ALA A 158 -8.46 -5.91 -6.76
C ALA A 158 -7.04 -5.41 -6.45
N ASP A 159 -6.28 -6.22 -5.72
CA ASP A 159 -4.88 -6.01 -5.35
C ASP A 159 -3.97 -5.94 -6.59
N GLU A 160 -4.12 -6.90 -7.51
CA GLU A 160 -3.39 -6.95 -8.77
C GLU A 160 -3.69 -5.72 -9.65
N LEU A 161 -4.96 -5.34 -9.77
CA LEU A 161 -5.35 -4.15 -10.53
C LEU A 161 -4.83 -2.86 -9.88
N SER A 162 -4.89 -2.75 -8.56
CA SER A 162 -4.35 -1.60 -7.80
C SER A 162 -2.84 -1.45 -8.02
N MET A 163 -2.09 -2.54 -7.86
CA MET A 163 -0.64 -2.55 -8.11
C MET A 163 -0.32 -2.20 -9.57
N ALA A 164 -1.05 -2.77 -10.54
CA ALA A 164 -0.85 -2.49 -11.96
C ALA A 164 -1.13 -1.03 -12.35
N GLN A 165 -2.05 -0.35 -11.65
CA GLN A 165 -2.30 1.10 -11.77
C GLN A 165 -1.36 1.95 -10.88
N ASN A 166 -0.29 1.36 -10.33
CA ASN A 166 0.70 2.03 -9.48
C ASN A 166 0.09 2.77 -8.27
N ASN A 167 -1.06 2.29 -7.78
CA ASN A 167 -1.78 2.91 -6.68
C ASN A 167 -1.16 2.52 -5.35
N CYS A 168 -0.81 3.52 -4.53
CA CYS A 168 -0.36 3.29 -3.16
C CYS A 168 -1.58 2.94 -2.31
N THR A 169 -1.47 1.90 -1.49
CA THR A 169 -2.56 1.39 -0.67
C THR A 169 -2.20 1.41 0.80
N GLY A 170 -3.25 1.46 1.62
CA GLY A 170 -3.20 1.21 3.05
C GLY A 170 -4.43 0.39 3.39
N PHE A 171 -4.28 -0.51 4.36
CA PHE A 171 -5.36 -1.39 4.81
C PHE A 171 -6.02 -2.19 3.67
N ALA A 172 -5.26 -3.07 3.01
CA ALA A 172 -5.84 -4.08 2.11
C ALA A 172 -6.33 -5.29 2.92
N LEU A 173 -7.63 -5.32 3.24
CA LEU A 173 -8.28 -6.42 3.96
C LEU A 173 -8.40 -7.67 3.06
N ARG A 174 -7.31 -8.45 2.98
CA ARG A 174 -7.24 -9.70 2.20
C ARG A 174 -6.44 -10.78 2.91
N ARG A 175 -6.69 -12.04 2.52
CA ARG A 175 -5.79 -13.18 2.82
C ARG A 175 -4.52 -13.10 1.96
N ILE A 176 -3.48 -13.81 2.38
CA ILE A 176 -2.30 -14.06 1.53
C ILE A 176 -2.72 -15.02 0.40
N ARG A 177 -2.19 -14.81 -0.80
CA ARG A 177 -2.51 -15.65 -1.98
C ARG A 177 -2.24 -17.12 -1.65
N GLN A 178 -3.23 -17.99 -1.93
CA GLN A 178 -3.19 -19.43 -1.62
C GLN A 178 -3.00 -19.78 -0.13
N SER A 179 -3.34 -18.87 0.80
CA SER A 179 -3.30 -19.12 2.24
C SER A 179 -4.64 -18.81 2.92
N GLU A 180 -4.87 -19.43 4.07
CA GLU A 180 -5.94 -19.02 4.98
C GLU A 180 -5.50 -17.86 5.90
N ARG A 181 -4.19 -17.59 5.99
CA ARG A 181 -3.62 -16.50 6.78
C ARG A 181 -3.97 -15.14 6.19
N TRP A 182 -4.21 -14.18 7.07
CA TRP A 182 -4.35 -12.77 6.72
C TRP A 182 -3.07 -12.18 6.13
N SER A 183 -3.20 -11.20 5.26
CA SER A 183 -2.09 -10.33 4.88
C SER A 183 -1.79 -9.35 6.02
N ARG A 184 -0.52 -8.99 6.22
CA ARG A 184 -0.12 -7.87 7.09
C ARG A 184 -0.82 -6.55 6.71
N HIS A 185 -1.24 -6.43 5.46
CA HIS A 185 -2.09 -5.34 5.00
C HIS A 185 -3.43 -5.22 5.73
N ALA A 186 -4.02 -6.32 6.23
CA ALA A 186 -5.22 -6.23 7.07
C ALA A 186 -4.94 -5.57 8.44
N ALA A 187 -3.68 -5.53 8.88
CA ALA A 187 -3.25 -4.96 10.17
C ALA A 187 -2.63 -3.55 10.07
N GLY A 188 -2.74 -2.89 8.90
CA GLY A 188 -2.25 -1.51 8.70
C GLY A 188 -0.90 -1.37 7.99
N ALA A 189 -0.46 -2.38 7.23
CA ALA A 189 0.65 -2.19 6.29
C ALA A 189 0.31 -1.21 5.15
N LEU A 190 1.37 -0.67 4.53
CA LEU A 190 1.33 0.26 3.39
C LEU A 190 2.14 -0.29 2.22
N ASP A 191 1.60 -0.17 1.00
CA ASP A 191 2.35 -0.34 -0.24
C ASP A 191 2.53 1.02 -0.95
N LEU A 192 3.77 1.38 -1.30
CA LEU A 192 4.09 2.65 -1.95
C LEU A 192 4.60 2.46 -3.38
N ASN A 193 3.89 3.07 -4.35
CA ASN A 193 4.19 3.05 -5.80
C ASN A 193 4.57 1.64 -6.35
N PRO A 194 3.64 0.65 -6.32
CA PRO A 194 3.90 -0.75 -6.70
C PRO A 194 4.59 -0.96 -8.05
N ALA A 195 4.27 -0.15 -9.06
CA ALA A 195 4.85 -0.31 -10.40
C ALA A 195 6.35 0.07 -10.48
N PHE A 196 6.87 0.76 -9.46
CA PHE A 196 8.29 1.09 -9.30
C PHE A 196 8.95 0.34 -8.14
N ASN A 197 8.16 -0.28 -7.26
CA ASN A 197 8.61 -0.93 -6.03
C ASN A 197 8.01 -2.33 -5.92
N PRO A 198 8.32 -3.26 -6.84
CA PRO A 198 7.62 -4.54 -6.88
C PRO A 198 7.91 -5.47 -5.71
N LEU A 199 6.98 -6.41 -5.53
CA LEU A 199 7.25 -7.71 -4.96
C LEU A 199 8.07 -8.56 -5.96
N VAL A 200 9.20 -9.09 -5.51
CA VAL A 200 10.11 -9.96 -6.25
C VAL A 200 10.26 -11.27 -5.48
N MET A 201 9.86 -12.36 -6.12
CA MET A 201 9.89 -13.72 -5.59
C MET A 201 10.75 -14.63 -6.48
N LEU A 202 11.28 -15.72 -5.94
CA LEU A 202 11.78 -16.82 -6.76
C LEU A 202 10.58 -17.53 -7.41
N ASN A 203 10.71 -17.87 -8.69
CA ASN A 203 9.81 -18.81 -9.33
C ASN A 203 10.29 -20.27 -9.06
N GLN A 204 9.69 -21.26 -9.73
CA GLN A 204 10.07 -22.66 -9.54
C GLN A 204 11.53 -22.97 -9.92
N GLU A 205 12.07 -22.30 -10.95
CA GLU A 205 13.46 -22.47 -11.38
C GLU A 205 14.44 -21.74 -10.46
N GLY A 206 14.09 -20.57 -9.94
CA GLY A 206 14.88 -19.90 -8.90
C GLY A 206 15.01 -20.76 -7.64
N ARG A 207 13.90 -21.41 -7.23
CA ARG A 207 13.90 -22.37 -6.12
C ARG A 207 14.69 -23.65 -6.43
N SER A 208 14.57 -24.22 -7.63
CA SER A 208 15.29 -25.46 -8.01
C SER A 208 16.81 -25.27 -8.04
N ARG A 209 17.27 -24.08 -8.44
CA ARG A 209 18.67 -23.68 -8.51
C ARG A 209 19.28 -23.23 -7.18
N GLY A 210 18.48 -23.02 -6.14
CA GLY A 210 18.95 -22.45 -4.88
C GLY A 210 19.43 -21.00 -5.01
N VAL A 211 18.76 -20.18 -5.84
CA VAL A 211 19.09 -18.76 -5.99
C VAL A 211 18.78 -18.02 -4.69
N GLU A 212 19.75 -17.25 -4.18
CA GLU A 212 19.54 -16.33 -3.06
C GLU A 212 19.22 -14.92 -3.55
N TYR A 213 18.46 -14.14 -2.76
CA TYR A 213 18.18 -12.75 -3.11
C TYR A 213 19.37 -11.84 -2.77
N PRO A 214 19.82 -10.98 -3.69
CA PRO A 214 20.87 -10.02 -3.41
C PRO A 214 20.41 -9.01 -2.34
N ASN A 215 21.05 -9.05 -1.17
CA ASN A 215 21.01 -7.94 -0.20
C ASN A 215 21.86 -6.75 -0.68
N SER A 216 22.80 -6.96 -1.61
CA SER A 216 23.53 -5.94 -2.34
C SER A 216 23.68 -6.32 -3.82
N SER A 217 23.98 -5.33 -4.67
CA SER A 217 24.06 -5.41 -6.15
C SER A 217 25.13 -6.36 -6.72
N ASP A 218 25.79 -7.17 -5.89
CA ASP A 218 27.03 -7.87 -6.22
C ASP A 218 26.81 -9.32 -6.68
N HIS A 219 25.58 -9.83 -6.57
CA HIS A 219 25.17 -11.14 -7.11
C HIS A 219 24.18 -10.98 -8.27
N PRO A 220 24.58 -11.28 -9.52
CA PRO A 220 23.67 -11.22 -10.66
C PRO A 220 22.68 -12.38 -10.59
N VAL A 221 21.43 -12.08 -10.22
CA VAL A 221 20.32 -13.03 -10.34
C VAL A 221 19.85 -13.07 -11.79
N ASP A 222 19.78 -14.27 -12.35
CA ASP A 222 19.13 -14.55 -13.64
C ASP A 222 17.64 -14.13 -13.55
N PRO A 223 17.17 -13.14 -14.33
CA PRO A 223 15.77 -12.71 -14.27
C PRO A 223 14.77 -13.83 -14.61
N ALA A 224 15.19 -14.88 -15.33
CA ALA A 224 14.36 -16.05 -15.59
C ALA A 224 14.09 -16.91 -14.34
N CYS A 225 14.80 -16.68 -13.23
CA CYS A 225 14.57 -17.32 -11.93
C CYS A 225 13.55 -16.59 -11.05
N LEU A 226 13.03 -15.43 -11.49
CA LEU A 226 12.17 -14.56 -10.70
C LEU A 226 10.71 -14.58 -11.16
N GLU A 227 9.83 -14.21 -10.23
CA GLU A 227 8.46 -13.76 -10.45
C GLU A 227 8.35 -12.34 -9.89
N VAL A 228 7.74 -11.41 -10.65
CA VAL A 228 7.63 -10.00 -10.27
C VAL A 228 6.16 -9.59 -10.28
N GLN A 229 5.70 -8.98 -9.19
CA GLN A 229 4.34 -8.45 -9.04
C GLN A 229 4.40 -6.96 -8.64
N PRO A 230 3.68 -6.07 -9.35
CA PRO A 230 2.89 -6.33 -10.56
C PRO A 230 3.81 -6.62 -11.77
N PRO A 231 3.37 -7.42 -12.77
CA PRO A 231 4.23 -7.80 -13.91
C PRO A 231 4.79 -6.62 -14.73
N CYS A 232 4.12 -5.47 -14.73
CA CYS A 232 4.59 -4.24 -15.38
C CYS A 232 5.85 -3.63 -14.72
N ALA A 233 6.15 -3.99 -13.47
CA ALA A 233 7.26 -3.46 -12.70
C ALA A 233 8.61 -4.15 -12.94
N GLY A 234 8.70 -5.12 -13.86
CA GLY A 234 9.91 -5.93 -14.11
C GLY A 234 11.19 -5.12 -14.32
N ALA A 235 11.10 -3.94 -14.94
CA ALA A 235 12.23 -3.03 -15.15
C ALA A 235 12.85 -2.47 -13.84
N TYR A 236 12.10 -2.50 -12.74
CA TYR A 236 12.52 -1.98 -11.43
C TYR A 236 12.84 -3.09 -10.41
N ALA A 237 12.72 -4.37 -10.78
CA ALA A 237 12.93 -5.50 -9.87
C ALA A 237 14.40 -5.67 -9.43
N LEU A 238 15.36 -5.26 -10.28
CA LEU A 238 16.80 -5.49 -10.08
C LEU A 238 17.61 -4.19 -10.22
N ASN A 239 18.90 -4.24 -9.84
CA ASN A 239 19.86 -3.13 -9.96
C ASN A 239 19.43 -1.79 -9.31
N ARG A 240 18.53 -1.86 -8.32
CA ARG A 240 17.87 -0.70 -7.71
C ARG A 240 18.81 0.32 -7.07
N GLN A 241 20.00 -0.09 -6.63
CA GLN A 241 21.00 0.83 -6.07
C GLN A 241 21.59 1.81 -7.11
N SER A 242 21.50 1.48 -8.40
CA SER A 242 21.94 2.34 -9.52
C SER A 242 20.77 3.01 -10.27
N LEU A 243 19.52 2.80 -9.84
CA LEU A 243 18.36 3.43 -10.45
C LEU A 243 18.13 4.82 -9.83
N ASP A 244 18.59 5.86 -10.53
CA ASP A 244 18.28 7.25 -10.18
C ASP A 244 16.87 7.62 -10.67
N HIS A 245 15.85 7.18 -9.93
CA HIS A 245 14.45 7.49 -10.22
C HIS A 245 13.67 7.78 -8.92
N PRO A 246 12.96 8.92 -8.80
CA PRO A 246 12.43 9.40 -7.51
C PRO A 246 11.36 8.52 -6.88
N MET A 247 10.70 7.64 -7.64
CA MET A 247 9.73 6.67 -7.11
C MET A 247 10.35 5.35 -6.62
N VAL A 248 11.63 5.08 -6.93
CA VAL A 248 12.29 3.80 -6.63
C VAL A 248 12.84 3.83 -5.20
N LEU A 249 12.27 2.99 -4.34
CA LEU A 249 12.69 2.84 -2.95
C LEU A 249 13.91 1.92 -2.81
N HIS A 250 14.92 2.42 -2.10
CA HIS A 250 16.12 1.69 -1.68
C HIS A 250 16.45 2.06 -0.22
N TRP A 251 17.37 1.34 0.41
CA TRP A 251 17.68 1.50 1.84
C TRP A 251 18.17 2.91 2.26
N LYS A 252 18.58 3.77 1.31
CA LYS A 252 18.95 5.18 1.55
C LYS A 252 17.82 6.17 1.22
N SER A 253 16.71 5.74 0.63
CA SER A 253 15.60 6.63 0.30
C SER A 253 15.06 7.28 1.57
N PRO A 254 14.80 8.60 1.58
CA PRO A 254 14.33 9.30 2.78
C PRO A 254 13.07 8.67 3.39
N ALA A 255 12.13 8.19 2.57
CA ALA A 255 10.93 7.49 3.05
C ALA A 255 11.24 6.19 3.80
N VAL A 256 12.17 5.36 3.30
CA VAL A 256 12.59 4.12 3.98
C VAL A 256 13.24 4.44 5.32
N GLN A 257 14.08 5.47 5.37
CA GLN A 257 14.72 5.92 6.62
C GLN A 257 13.69 6.47 7.61
N TRP A 258 12.68 7.20 7.16
CA TRP A 258 11.60 7.70 8.01
C TRP A 258 10.86 6.53 8.70
N PHE A 259 10.41 5.54 7.92
CA PHE A 259 9.69 4.38 8.45
C PHE A 259 10.56 3.56 9.42
N ARG A 260 11.83 3.28 9.08
CA ARG A 260 12.75 2.60 10.00
C ARG A 260 13.00 3.38 11.29
N ASN A 261 13.15 4.70 11.23
CA ASN A 261 13.31 5.54 12.43
C ASN A 261 12.03 5.58 13.29
N ALA A 262 10.87 5.42 12.66
CA ALA A 262 9.60 5.16 13.34
C ALA A 262 9.47 3.68 13.79
N GLY A 263 10.45 2.80 13.61
CA GLY A 263 10.35 1.39 14.00
C GLY A 263 9.33 0.58 13.19
N TRP A 264 9.12 0.94 11.92
CA TRP A 264 8.46 0.10 10.91
C TRP A 264 9.54 -0.68 10.14
N SER A 265 9.20 -1.91 9.75
CA SER A 265 10.04 -2.74 8.89
C SER A 265 9.61 -2.64 7.42
N TRP A 266 10.60 -2.72 6.53
CA TRP A 266 10.45 -2.54 5.08
C TRP A 266 10.73 -3.86 4.36
N GLY A 267 9.85 -4.27 3.45
CA GLY A 267 9.95 -5.55 2.75
C GLY A 267 11.16 -5.69 1.81
N GLY A 268 11.87 -4.60 1.51
CA GLY A 268 13.16 -4.64 0.83
C GLY A 268 14.31 -5.22 1.67
N ASP A 269 14.14 -5.32 3.00
CA ASP A 269 15.15 -5.88 3.91
C ASP A 269 15.03 -7.40 4.08
N TRP A 270 13.84 -7.98 3.82
CA TRP A 270 13.57 -9.41 3.98
C TRP A 270 14.49 -10.32 3.15
N HIS A 271 14.72 -11.56 3.59
CA HIS A 271 15.66 -12.49 2.96
C HIS A 271 14.99 -13.60 2.14
N SER A 272 13.73 -13.93 2.45
CA SER A 272 12.92 -14.97 1.78
C SER A 272 12.30 -14.49 0.46
N LEU A 273 12.13 -13.18 0.32
CA LEU A 273 11.67 -12.45 -0.86
C LEU A 273 12.06 -10.96 -0.72
N LYS A 274 11.80 -10.15 -1.74
CA LYS A 274 11.94 -8.68 -1.66
C LYS A 274 10.61 -8.01 -2.00
N ASP A 275 9.98 -7.35 -1.03
CA ASP A 275 8.74 -6.61 -1.23
C ASP A 275 9.00 -5.10 -1.10
N TYR A 276 9.43 -4.46 -2.19
CA TYR A 276 10.01 -3.11 -2.12
C TYR A 276 8.99 -2.01 -1.83
N GLN A 277 7.71 -2.26 -2.09
CA GLN A 277 6.56 -1.39 -1.80
C GLN A 277 6.18 -1.40 -0.32
N HIS A 278 6.35 -2.55 0.35
CA HIS A 278 5.69 -2.89 1.59
C HIS A 278 6.39 -2.32 2.83
N PHE A 279 5.60 -1.67 3.69
CA PHE A 279 5.98 -1.25 5.04
C PHE A 279 4.99 -1.78 6.06
N SER A 280 5.47 -2.38 7.15
CA SER A 280 4.61 -2.83 8.25
C SER A 280 5.23 -2.65 9.63
N ILE A 281 4.40 -2.63 10.65
CA ILE A 281 4.81 -2.71 12.06
C ILE A 281 5.17 -4.16 12.39
N GLY A 282 6.35 -4.35 13.00
CA GLY A 282 6.88 -5.66 13.38
C GLY A 282 7.63 -6.38 12.26
N ASP A 283 8.59 -7.23 12.63
CA ASP A 283 9.53 -7.89 11.72
C ASP A 283 8.95 -9.19 11.13
N GLU A 284 9.53 -9.68 10.01
CA GLU A 284 9.44 -11.08 9.52
C GLU A 284 10.80 -11.77 9.68
#